data_AF-A0A349Q2K0-F1
#
_entry.id   AF-A0A349Q2K0-F1
#
_cell.length_a   1.000
_cell.length_b   1.000
_cell.length_c   1.000
_cell.angle_alpha   90.00
_cell.angle_beta   90.00
_cell.angle_gamma   90.00
#
_symmetry.space_group_name_H-M   'P 1'
#
loop_
_entity.id
_entity.type
_entity.pdbx_description
1 polymer ?
#
loop_
_entity_poly.entity_id
_entity_poly.type
_entity_poly.pdbx_seq_one_letter_code
_entity_poly.pdbx_strand_id
1 'polypeptide(L)'
;MKRTSNTIGLKFTYLGATNRMPSRYKVTQTNTGKSIYINFPYHLMPMEFFENTLNSIEVISSFSLMIDNTQNKYYLFCIDFKTNEIPDLLNYFKK
;
A
#
# COMPACT_ATOMS: atom_id res chain seq x y z
N MET A 1 -25.76 -0.69 1.58
CA MET A 1 -25.27 -1.61 0.52
C MET A 1 -24.52 -2.77 1.21
N LYS A 2 -24.84 -4.04 0.90
CA LYS A 2 -24.19 -5.21 1.51
C LYS A 2 -23.24 -5.83 0.47
N ARG A 3 -21.93 -5.62 0.67
CA ARG A 3 -20.77 -6.05 -0.15
C ARG A 3 -20.50 -5.20 -1.41
N THR A 4 -19.42 -4.44 -1.35
CA THR A 4 -18.65 -3.92 -2.48
C THR A 4 -17.68 -5.00 -2.98
N SER A 5 -17.50 -5.15 -4.29
CA SER A 5 -16.47 -6.04 -4.89
C SER A 5 -15.33 -5.25 -5.54
N ASN A 6 -15.29 -3.95 -5.31
CA ASN A 6 -14.32 -2.96 -5.79
C ASN A 6 -13.39 -2.47 -4.66
N THR A 7 -13.23 -3.27 -3.60
CA THR A 7 -12.35 -2.96 -2.47
C THR A 7 -11.21 -3.97 -2.39
N ILE A 8 -9.97 -3.51 -2.26
CA ILE A 8 -8.80 -4.38 -2.04
C ILE A 8 -7.96 -3.91 -0.86
N GLY A 9 -7.13 -4.81 -0.34
CA GLY A 9 -6.05 -4.45 0.58
C GLY A 9 -4.75 -4.11 -0.15
N LEU A 10 -4.04 -3.08 0.30
CA LEU A 10 -2.67 -2.79 -0.04
C LEU A 10 -1.81 -2.83 1.24
N LYS A 11 -0.90 -3.80 1.30
CA LYS A 11 -0.10 -4.09 2.50
C LYS A 11 1.33 -3.59 2.34
N PHE A 12 1.81 -2.81 3.31
CA PHE A 12 3.18 -2.29 3.39
C PHE A 12 3.91 -2.94 4.56
N THR A 13 4.78 -3.90 4.28
CA THR A 13 5.56 -4.59 5.32
C THR A 13 6.94 -3.95 5.44
N TYR A 14 7.31 -3.51 6.64
CA TYR A 14 8.65 -2.97 6.87
C TYR A 14 9.68 -4.10 6.87
N LEU A 15 10.77 -3.87 6.16
CA LEU A 15 11.94 -4.75 6.16
C LEU A 15 13.13 -3.94 6.68
N GLY A 16 13.61 -4.33 7.86
CA GLY A 16 14.78 -3.74 8.48
C GLY A 16 16.02 -3.82 7.59
N ALA A 17 16.95 -2.91 7.82
CA ALA A 17 18.23 -2.92 7.13
C ALA A 17 19.01 -4.21 7.45
N THR A 18 19.79 -4.68 6.49
CA THR A 18 20.72 -5.80 6.64
C THR A 18 22.08 -5.38 6.10
N ASN A 19 23.12 -6.17 6.33
CA ASN A 19 24.46 -5.90 5.80
C ASN A 19 24.53 -5.80 4.26
N ARG A 20 23.50 -6.26 3.53
CA ARG A 20 23.48 -6.28 2.07
C ARG A 20 22.50 -5.27 1.46
N MET A 21 21.54 -4.77 2.22
CA MET A 21 20.45 -3.97 1.69
C MET A 21 19.93 -2.98 2.73
N PRO A 22 19.62 -1.73 2.33
CA PRO A 22 19.01 -0.76 3.22
C PRO A 22 17.60 -1.17 3.64
N SER A 23 17.07 -0.45 4.63
CA SER A 23 15.67 -0.58 5.03
C SER A 23 14.75 -0.22 3.87
N ARG A 24 13.66 -0.99 3.73
CA ARG A 24 12.73 -0.87 2.60
C ARG A 24 11.36 -1.37 2.99
N TYR A 25 10.35 -1.06 2.18
CA TYR A 25 9.02 -1.62 2.35
C TYR A 25 8.72 -2.62 1.24
N LYS A 26 8.08 -3.73 1.60
CA LYS A 26 7.43 -4.63 0.65
C LYS A 26 5.98 -4.21 0.50
N VAL A 27 5.61 -3.74 -0.69
CA VAL A 27 4.22 -3.38 -1.04
C VAL A 27 3.58 -4.59 -1.69
N THR A 28 2.45 -5.06 -1.14
CA THR A 28 1.73 -6.24 -1.63
C THR A 28 0.28 -5.89 -1.93
N GLN A 29 -0.15 -6.16 -3.16
CA GLN A 29 -1.53 -5.98 -3.59
C GLN A 29 -2.31 -7.28 -3.34
N THR A 30 -3.23 -7.24 -2.37
CA THR A 30 -3.80 -8.46 -1.77
C THR A 30 -4.68 -9.29 -2.72
N ASN A 31 -5.36 -8.67 -3.68
CA ASN A 31 -6.21 -9.41 -4.63
C ASN A 31 -5.40 -10.25 -5.64
N THR A 32 -4.12 -9.91 -5.87
CA THR A 32 -3.24 -10.68 -6.77
C THR A 32 -2.12 -11.42 -6.05
N GLY A 33 -1.83 -11.06 -4.79
CA GLY A 33 -0.68 -11.56 -4.04
C GLY A 33 0.68 -11.06 -4.56
N LYS A 34 0.71 -10.26 -5.63
CA LYS A 34 1.94 -9.71 -6.20
C LYS A 34 2.51 -8.64 -5.27
N SER A 35 3.84 -8.51 -5.30
CA SER A 35 4.55 -7.55 -4.45
C SER A 35 5.77 -6.94 -5.14
N ILE A 36 6.10 -5.72 -4.74
CA ILE A 36 7.35 -5.05 -5.09
C ILE A 36 8.07 -4.56 -3.82
N TYR A 37 9.35 -4.24 -3.97
CA TYR A 37 10.11 -3.54 -2.94
C TYR A 37 10.23 -2.07 -3.32
N ILE A 38 9.99 -1.19 -2.35
CA ILE A 38 10.21 0.25 -2.49
C ILE A 38 11.25 0.71 -1.50
N ASN A 39 12.15 1.56 -1.98
CA ASN A 39 13.05 2.29 -1.10
C ASN A 39 12.23 3.39 -0.42
N PHE A 40 12.44 3.56 0.88
CA PHE A 40 11.77 4.61 1.60
C PHE A 40 12.59 5.91 1.53
N PRO A 41 12.05 7.02 1.01
CA PRO A 41 12.71 8.32 1.13
C PRO A 41 12.74 8.74 2.60
N TYR A 42 13.91 8.73 3.23
CA TYR A 42 14.12 9.09 4.65
C TYR A 42 13.66 10.50 5.04
N HIS A 43 13.28 11.36 4.08
CA HIS A 43 12.84 12.74 4.31
C HIS A 43 11.33 12.89 4.54
N LEU A 44 10.53 11.84 4.36
CA LEU A 44 9.10 11.82 4.69
C LEU A 44 8.85 10.82 5.82
N MET A 45 7.66 10.86 6.44
CA MET A 45 7.18 9.73 7.25
C MET A 45 6.56 8.65 6.34
N PRO A 46 6.71 7.34 6.65
CA PRO A 46 6.18 6.27 5.81
C PRO A 46 4.71 6.42 5.45
N MET A 47 3.90 6.78 6.44
CA MET A 47 2.48 7.04 6.25
C MET A 47 2.21 8.16 5.26
N GLU A 48 2.89 9.30 5.37
CA GLU A 48 2.72 10.44 4.45
C GLU A 48 3.07 10.05 3.01
N PHE A 49 4.15 9.29 2.81
CA PHE A 49 4.53 8.81 1.48
C PHE A 49 3.47 7.88 0.88
N PHE A 50 2.92 6.95 1.68
CA PHE A 50 1.86 6.04 1.22
C PHE A 50 0.59 6.81 0.87
N GLU A 51 0.15 7.70 1.76
CA GLU A 51 -1.06 8.51 1.57
C GLU A 51 -0.93 9.46 0.38
N ASN A 52 0.21 10.13 0.20
CA ASN A 52 0.45 11.00 -0.95
C ASN A 52 0.41 10.20 -2.26
N THR A 53 0.99 9.00 -2.28
CA THR A 53 0.94 8.14 -3.46
C THR A 53 -0.49 7.69 -3.75
N LEU A 54 -1.25 7.27 -2.73
CA LEU A 54 -2.64 6.85 -2.88
C LEU A 54 -3.55 8.00 -3.32
N ASN A 55 -3.39 9.20 -2.76
CA ASN A 55 -4.12 10.41 -3.15
C ASN A 55 -3.86 10.82 -4.61
N SER A 56 -2.71 10.45 -5.17
CA SER A 56 -2.38 10.75 -6.58
C SER A 56 -3.08 9.85 -7.60
N ILE A 57 -3.78 8.79 -7.16
CA ILE A 57 -4.37 7.77 -8.03
C ILE A 57 -5.86 8.09 -8.23
N GLU A 58 -6.20 8.65 -9.39
CA GLU A 58 -7.55 9.17 -9.68
C GLU A 58 -8.68 8.12 -9.55
N VAL A 59 -8.39 6.86 -9.87
CA VAL A 59 -9.37 5.75 -9.81
C VAL A 59 -9.69 5.32 -8.37
N ILE A 60 -8.91 5.73 -7.37
CA ILE A 60 -9.24 5.52 -5.97
C ILE A 60 -10.37 6.49 -5.57
N SER A 61 -11.42 5.94 -4.98
CA SER A 61 -12.54 6.70 -4.40
C SER A 61 -12.22 7.10 -2.97
N SER A 62 -11.75 6.14 -2.18
CA SER A 62 -11.39 6.32 -0.77
C SER A 62 -10.38 5.27 -0.35
N PHE A 63 -9.66 5.55 0.73
CA PHE A 63 -8.88 4.54 1.43
C PHE A 63 -8.98 4.72 2.93
N SER A 64 -8.73 3.64 3.67
CA SER A 64 -8.69 3.65 5.13
C SER A 64 -7.57 2.77 5.63
N LEU A 65 -6.83 3.23 6.64
CA LEU A 65 -5.86 2.41 7.33
C LEU A 65 -6.59 1.42 8.24
N MET A 66 -6.40 0.11 8.01
CA MET A 66 -6.86 -0.93 8.92
C MET A 66 -5.98 -0.92 10.17
N ILE A 67 -6.60 -0.56 11.31
CA ILE A 67 -5.97 -0.61 12.62
C ILE A 67 -6.23 -1.96 13.25
N ASP A 68 -5.17 -2.77 13.33
CA ASP A 68 -5.15 -4.07 14.01
C ASP A 68 -3.95 -4.16 14.97
N ASN A 69 -3.95 -5.15 15.87
CA ASN A 69 -2.87 -5.35 16.85
C ASN A 69 -1.54 -5.83 16.22
N THR A 70 -1.46 -5.96 14.90
CA THR A 70 -0.29 -6.43 14.17
C THR A 70 0.42 -5.33 13.38
N GLN A 71 -0.05 -4.07 13.50
CA GLN A 71 0.51 -2.92 12.80
C GLN A 71 2.01 -2.68 13.02
N ASN A 72 2.57 -3.18 14.13
CA ASN A 72 4.01 -3.19 14.40
C ASN A 72 4.83 -3.88 13.28
N LYS A 73 4.18 -4.69 12.43
CA LYS A 73 4.82 -5.43 11.33
C LYS A 73 4.47 -4.86 9.95
N TYR A 74 3.29 -4.27 9.78
CA TYR A 74 2.83 -3.77 8.48
C TYR A 74 1.73 -2.72 8.61
N TYR A 75 1.63 -1.84 7.62
CA TYR A 75 0.43 -1.04 7.37
C TYR A 75 -0.46 -1.76 6.36
N LEU A 76 -1.78 -1.75 6.57
CA LEU A 76 -2.74 -2.32 5.64
C LEU A 76 -3.79 -1.27 5.31
N PHE A 77 -3.81 -0.84 4.06
CA PHE A 77 -4.83 0.07 3.56
C PHE A 77 -5.94 -0.71 2.87
N CYS A 78 -7.19 -0.45 3.24
CA CYS A 78 -8.35 -0.81 2.45
C CYS A 78 -8.56 0.29 1.41
N ILE A 79 -8.56 -0.07 0.14
CA ILE A 79 -8.69 0.83 -1.00
C ILE A 79 -10.01 0.55 -1.70
N ASP A 80 -10.87 1.56 -1.79
CA ASP A 80 -12.12 1.50 -2.56
C ASP A 80 -11.93 2.20 -3.91
N PHE A 81 -12.32 1.55 -5.00
CA PHE A 81 -12.22 2.11 -6.34
C PHE A 81 -13.52 2.75 -6.82
N LYS A 82 -13.41 3.75 -7.68
CA LYS A 82 -14.56 4.34 -8.40
C LYS A 82 -15.13 3.38 -9.46
N THR A 83 -14.33 2.41 -9.91
CA THR A 83 -14.65 1.46 -10.96
C THR A 83 -14.74 0.03 -10.41
N ASN A 84 -15.31 -0.88 -11.19
CA ASN A 84 -15.31 -2.31 -10.87
C ASN A 84 -14.03 -3.04 -11.30
N GLU A 85 -13.17 -2.36 -12.07
CA GLU A 85 -11.89 -2.90 -12.50
C GLU A 85 -10.80 -2.51 -11.50
N ILE A 86 -10.08 -3.50 -10.99
CA ILE A 86 -9.01 -3.29 -10.01
C ILE A 86 -7.69 -3.05 -10.77
N PRO A 87 -7.11 -1.84 -10.73
CA PRO A 87 -5.84 -1.53 -11.39
C PRO A 87 -4.65 -2.22 -10.70
N ASP A 88 -3.52 -2.29 -11.40
CA ASP A 88 -2.23 -2.65 -10.81
C ASP A 88 -1.64 -1.45 -10.05
N LEU A 89 -1.95 -1.39 -8.75
CA LEU A 89 -1.48 -0.32 -7.86
C LEU A 89 0.03 -0.31 -7.70
N LEU A 90 0.70 -1.46 -7.86
CA LEU A 90 2.13 -1.57 -7.62
C LEU A 90 2.93 -0.67 -8.56
N ASN A 91 2.44 -0.40 -9.78
CA ASN A 91 3.13 0.47 -10.74
C ASN A 91 3.29 1.92 -10.26
N TYR A 92 2.35 2.42 -9.44
CA TYR A 92 2.43 3.79 -8.87
C TYR A 92 3.56 3.94 -7.84
N PHE A 93 4.08 2.82 -7.34
CA PHE A 93 5.12 2.75 -6.33
C PHE A 93 6.51 2.40 -6.92
N LYS A 94 6.62 2.12 -8.23
CA LYS A 94 7.87 1.71 -8.91
C LYS A 94 8.83 2.87 -9.28
N LYS A 95 8.73 4.03 -8.62
CA LYS A 95 9.61 5.17 -8.93
C LYS A 95 11.04 4.94 -8.48
#